data_AF-A0A383AHC9-F1
#
_entry.id   AF-A0A383AHC9-F1
#
_cell.length_a   1.000
_cell.length_b   1.000
_cell.length_c   1.000
_cell.angle_alpha   90.00
_cell.angle_beta   90.00
_cell.angle_gamma   90.00
#
_symmetry.space_group_name_H-M   'P 1'
#
loop_
_entity.id
_entity.type
_entity.pdbx_description
1 polymer ?
#
loop_
_entity_poly.entity_id
_entity_poly.type
_entity_poly.pdbx_seq_one_letter_code
_entity_poly.pdbx_strand_id
1 'polypeptide(L)'
;MDSQSHLTELGSFYEDSEFLKMLDDISPDLVAIGAPLNLPSGFCCLDQACSCHFSVPNRKGRLLELELAKMGISCFYTNKGSIIRELIYRGIFLSKTLREAGHNVIEVYPHATKMLLFGDKVPPKNSAVSVSYMIGHLTPLVS
;
A
#
# COMPACT_ATOMS: atom_id res chain seq x y z
N MET A 1 -14.74 12.58 -12.95
CA MET A 1 -14.87 11.27 -12.30
C MET A 1 -15.79 10.41 -13.14
N ASP A 2 -15.46 9.13 -13.30
CA ASP A 2 -16.31 8.18 -14.00
C ASP A 2 -17.66 8.05 -13.28
N SER A 3 -18.76 8.34 -13.98
CA SER A 3 -20.12 8.30 -13.44
C SER A 3 -20.63 6.88 -13.20
N GLN A 4 -19.91 5.86 -13.68
CA GLN A 4 -20.19 4.45 -13.45
C GLN A 4 -19.51 3.91 -12.18
N SER A 5 -18.55 4.65 -11.61
CA SER A 5 -17.82 4.24 -10.42
C SER A 5 -18.74 4.19 -9.20
N HIS A 6 -18.92 3.00 -8.64
CA HIS A 6 -19.70 2.77 -7.43
C HIS A 6 -18.99 1.76 -6.52
N LEU A 7 -19.23 1.87 -5.22
CA LEU A 7 -18.77 0.87 -4.26
C LEU A 7 -19.62 -0.39 -4.42
N THR A 8 -19.02 -1.49 -4.87
CA THR A 8 -19.71 -2.77 -5.00
C THR A 8 -19.81 -3.48 -3.64
N GLU A 9 -18.70 -3.54 -2.89
CA GLU A 9 -18.63 -4.23 -1.60
C GLU A 9 -17.66 -3.53 -0.65
N LEU A 10 -18.02 -3.49 0.64
CA LEU A 10 -17.14 -3.06 1.73
C LEU A 10 -17.30 -4.01 2.90
N GLY A 11 -16.21 -4.63 3.31
CA GLY A 11 -16.22 -5.60 4.40
C GLY A 11 -14.84 -5.79 5.02
N SER A 12 -14.79 -6.77 5.91
CA SER A 12 -13.57 -7.26 6.54
C SER A 12 -13.61 -8.77 6.55
N PHE A 13 -12.44 -9.38 6.42
CA PHE A 13 -12.24 -10.82 6.53
C PHE A 13 -11.24 -11.12 7.66
N TYR A 14 -11.38 -12.30 8.25
CA TYR A 14 -10.52 -12.76 9.34
C TYR A 14 -9.39 -13.64 8.81
N GLU A 15 -9.68 -14.45 7.79
CA GLU A 15 -8.72 -15.37 7.19
C GLU A 15 -8.34 -14.97 5.76
N ASP A 16 -7.13 -15.34 5.33
CA ASP A 16 -6.68 -15.11 3.95
C ASP A 16 -7.49 -15.95 2.94
N SER A 17 -8.02 -17.10 3.36
CA SER A 17 -8.89 -17.96 2.56
C SER A 17 -10.17 -17.26 2.11
N GLU A 18 -10.80 -16.49 3.02
CA GLU A 18 -12.01 -15.70 2.74
C GLU A 18 -11.73 -14.61 1.70
N PHE A 19 -10.58 -13.95 1.83
CA PHE A 19 -10.13 -12.93 0.89
C PHE A 19 -9.85 -13.51 -0.51
N LEU A 20 -9.16 -14.65 -0.58
CA LEU A 20 -8.87 -15.31 -1.87
C LEU A 20 -10.16 -15.73 -2.57
N LYS A 21 -11.13 -16.29 -1.83
CA LYS A 21 -12.44 -16.65 -2.39
C LYS A 21 -13.18 -15.43 -2.95
N MET A 22 -13.18 -14.32 -2.21
CA MET A 22 -13.80 -13.07 -2.67
C MET A 22 -13.15 -12.56 -3.97
N LEU A 23 -11.84 -12.71 -4.13
CA LEU A 23 -11.15 -12.32 -5.37
C LEU A 23 -11.49 -13.21 -6.55
N ASP A 24 -11.72 -14.51 -6.34
CA ASP A 24 -12.19 -15.42 -7.38
C ASP A 24 -13.60 -15.00 -7.86
N ASP A 25 -14.49 -14.67 -6.92
CA ASP A 25 -15.87 -14.26 -7.21
C ASP A 25 -15.93 -12.89 -7.92
N ILE A 26 -15.12 -11.93 -7.51
CA ILE A 26 -15.08 -10.56 -8.08
C ILE A 26 -14.26 -10.51 -9.38
N SER A 27 -13.20 -11.32 -9.48
CA SER A 27 -12.23 -11.32 -10.59
C SER A 27 -11.74 -9.91 -10.97
N PRO A 28 -11.10 -9.15 -10.05
CA PRO A 28 -10.72 -7.77 -10.33
C PRO A 28 -9.51 -7.66 -11.28
N ASP A 29 -9.50 -6.61 -12.11
CA ASP A 29 -8.36 -6.28 -12.99
C ASP A 29 -7.09 -5.87 -12.22
N LEU A 30 -7.25 -5.40 -10.97
CA LEU A 30 -6.17 -4.86 -10.14
C LEU A 30 -6.48 -5.04 -8.65
N VAL A 31 -5.50 -5.54 -7.91
CA VAL A 31 -5.54 -5.64 -6.45
C VAL A 31 -4.53 -4.66 -5.85
N ALA A 32 -5.02 -3.72 -5.04
CA ALA A 32 -4.19 -2.75 -4.32
C ALA A 32 -4.07 -3.14 -2.84
N ILE A 33 -2.85 -3.39 -2.36
CA ILE A 33 -2.59 -3.81 -0.97
C ILE A 33 -1.90 -2.70 -0.19
N GLY A 34 -2.53 -2.29 0.92
CA GLY A 34 -2.03 -1.27 1.84
C GLY A 34 -0.95 -1.76 2.81
N ALA A 35 0.11 -2.40 2.32
CA ALA A 35 1.22 -2.91 3.12
C ALA A 35 2.49 -3.08 2.27
N PRO A 36 3.70 -3.06 2.89
CA PRO A 36 4.92 -3.47 2.21
C PRO A 36 4.81 -4.87 1.59
N LEU A 37 5.10 -5.00 0.30
CA LEU A 37 4.98 -6.26 -0.46
C LEU A 37 6.32 -6.95 -0.73
N ASN A 38 7.42 -6.40 -0.21
CA ASN A 38 8.75 -6.97 -0.33
C ASN A 38 9.64 -6.57 0.84
N LEU A 39 10.66 -7.39 1.10
CA LEU A 39 11.73 -7.04 2.02
C LEU A 39 12.70 -6.04 1.36
N PRO A 40 13.45 -5.27 2.17
CA PRO A 40 14.55 -4.49 1.63
C PRO A 40 15.61 -5.36 0.97
N SER A 41 16.26 -4.82 -0.06
CA SER A 41 17.32 -5.53 -0.77
C SER A 41 18.43 -5.96 0.21
N GLY A 42 18.79 -7.25 0.17
CA GLY A 42 19.77 -7.89 1.07
C GLY A 42 19.18 -8.55 2.32
N PHE A 43 17.90 -8.31 2.63
CA PHE A 43 17.23 -8.98 3.75
C PHE A 43 16.60 -10.29 3.29
N CYS A 44 16.84 -11.37 4.04
CA CYS A 44 16.05 -12.60 3.93
C CYS A 44 14.85 -12.62 4.89
N CYS A 45 14.89 -11.81 5.95
CA CYS A 45 13.86 -11.70 6.98
C CYS A 45 14.00 -10.38 7.76
N LEU A 46 12.99 -10.04 8.55
CA LEU A 46 12.98 -8.93 9.51
C LEU A 46 13.39 -9.37 10.93
N ASP A 47 13.91 -10.60 11.11
CA ASP A 47 14.37 -11.06 12.42
C ASP A 47 15.65 -10.34 12.85
N GLN A 48 15.64 -9.84 14.09
CA GLN A 48 16.75 -9.13 14.72
C GLN A 48 17.95 -10.05 14.98
N ALA A 49 17.73 -11.34 15.21
CA ALA A 49 18.79 -12.30 15.46
C ALA A 49 19.55 -12.71 14.18
N CYS A 50 18.95 -12.53 13.00
CA CYS A 50 19.58 -12.86 11.73
C CYS A 50 20.69 -11.83 11.38
N SER A 51 21.74 -12.26 10.67
CA SER A 51 22.85 -11.39 10.23
C SER A 51 22.60 -10.66 8.90
N CYS A 52 21.48 -10.92 8.21
CA CYS A 52 21.18 -10.25 6.94
C CYS A 52 21.08 -8.73 7.10
N HIS A 53 21.48 -7.99 6.07
CA HIS A 53 21.60 -6.53 6.11
C HIS A 53 21.32 -5.95 4.71
N PHE A 54 21.21 -4.62 4.62
CA PHE A 54 20.99 -3.95 3.34
C PHE A 54 22.10 -4.29 2.35
N SER A 55 21.74 -4.57 1.10
CA SER A 55 22.71 -4.93 0.06
C SER A 55 23.64 -3.76 -0.32
N VAL A 56 23.22 -2.53 -0.05
CA VAL A 56 24.01 -1.31 -0.29
C VAL A 56 24.33 -0.67 1.06
N PRO A 57 25.60 -0.56 1.44
CA PRO A 57 26.01 0.14 2.67
C PRO A 57 25.44 1.57 2.71
N ASN A 58 25.02 2.00 3.89
CA ASN A 58 24.45 3.34 4.14
C ASN A 58 23.15 3.69 3.41
N ARG A 59 22.56 2.77 2.63
CA ARG A 59 21.24 2.96 2.01
C ARG A 59 20.19 2.16 2.79
N LYS A 60 19.51 2.85 3.71
CA LYS A 60 18.46 2.26 4.54
C LYS A 60 17.10 2.39 3.86
N GLY A 61 16.37 1.27 3.78
CA GLY A 61 15.00 1.21 3.27
C GLY A 61 14.89 0.59 1.87
N ARG A 62 13.64 0.41 1.44
CA ARG A 62 13.25 -0.02 0.10
C ARG A 62 13.31 1.15 -0.88
N LEU A 63 13.36 0.87 -2.19
CA LEU A 63 13.41 1.92 -3.20
C LEU A 63 12.23 2.91 -3.07
N LEU A 64 11.00 2.40 -2.91
CA LEU A 64 9.80 3.20 -2.66
C LEU A 64 10.00 4.17 -1.49
N GLU A 65 10.50 3.69 -0.36
CA GLU A 65 10.67 4.46 0.87
C GLU A 65 11.69 5.59 0.67
N LEU A 66 12.77 5.32 -0.07
CA LEU A 66 13.78 6.31 -0.43
C LEU A 66 13.21 7.39 -1.37
N GLU A 67 12.39 7.00 -2.36
CA GLU A 67 11.75 7.98 -3.26
C GLU A 67 10.74 8.84 -2.51
N LEU A 68 9.91 8.25 -1.64
CA LEU A 68 8.98 9.01 -0.78
C LEU A 68 9.71 10.03 0.09
N ALA A 69 10.84 9.64 0.69
CA ALA A 69 11.66 10.54 1.50
C ALA A 69 12.22 11.72 0.68
N LYS A 70 12.66 11.49 -0.57
CA LYS A 70 13.10 12.57 -1.47
C LYS A 70 11.96 13.55 -1.82
N MET A 71 10.73 13.05 -1.86
CA MET A 71 9.54 13.86 -2.08
C MET A 71 9.06 14.60 -0.81
N GLY A 72 9.77 14.45 0.32
CA GLY A 72 9.35 15.02 1.62
C GLY A 72 8.15 14.31 2.25
N ILE A 73 7.79 13.12 1.76
CA ILE A 73 6.69 12.31 2.28
C ILE A 73 7.26 11.34 3.32
N SER A 74 6.87 11.52 4.58
CA SER A 74 7.26 10.62 5.65
C SER A 74 6.67 9.22 5.45
N CYS A 75 7.48 8.20 5.68
CA CYS A 75 7.05 6.80 5.74
C CYS A 75 7.89 6.02 6.77
N PHE A 76 7.34 4.92 7.27
CA PHE A 76 8.07 4.02 8.16
C PHE A 76 8.93 3.07 7.33
N TYR A 77 10.24 3.11 7.55
CA TYR A 77 11.16 2.27 6.79
C TYR A 77 11.04 0.80 7.21
N THR A 78 10.94 -0.08 6.23
CA THR A 78 10.93 -1.52 6.45
C THR A 78 12.34 -1.98 6.85
N ASN A 79 12.48 -2.52 8.05
CA ASN A 79 13.74 -3.05 8.58
C ASN A 79 13.48 -3.98 9.80
N LYS A 80 14.53 -4.48 10.45
CA LYS A 80 14.40 -5.43 11.58
C LYS A 80 13.70 -4.86 12.82
N GLY A 81 13.63 -3.53 12.93
CA GLY A 81 12.89 -2.79 13.95
C GLY A 81 11.48 -2.38 13.53
N SER A 82 10.97 -2.84 12.39
CA SER A 82 9.58 -2.57 11.99
C SER A 82 8.61 -3.12 13.03
N ILE A 83 7.65 -2.29 13.45
CA ILE A 83 6.62 -2.66 14.44
C ILE A 83 5.45 -3.46 13.83
N ILE A 84 5.30 -3.39 12.50
CA ILE A 84 4.23 -4.05 11.72
C ILE A 84 4.72 -5.30 10.98
N ARG A 85 5.64 -6.07 11.57
CA ARG A 85 6.29 -7.24 10.92
C ARG A 85 5.29 -8.26 10.37
N GLU A 86 4.27 -8.61 11.15
CA GLU A 86 3.24 -9.56 10.72
C GLU A 86 2.46 -9.06 9.50
N LEU A 87 2.12 -7.77 9.47
CA LEU A 87 1.46 -7.15 8.32
C LEU A 87 2.36 -7.16 7.08
N ILE A 88 3.67 -6.91 7.25
CA ILE A 88 4.64 -6.94 6.14
C ILE A 88 4.74 -8.36 5.58
N TYR A 89 4.92 -9.37 6.43
CA TYR A 89 5.01 -10.76 5.97
C TYR A 89 3.72 -11.24 5.32
N ARG A 90 2.56 -10.87 5.88
CA ARG A 90 1.26 -11.16 5.28
C ARG A 90 1.11 -10.48 3.92
N GLY A 91 1.52 -9.22 3.79
CA GLY A 91 1.53 -8.49 2.51
C GLY A 91 2.40 -9.18 1.46
N ILE A 92 3.62 -9.58 1.82
CA ILE A 92 4.52 -10.35 0.96
C ILE A 92 3.87 -11.68 0.53
N PHE A 93 3.30 -12.42 1.49
CA PHE A 93 2.63 -13.70 1.23
C PHE A 93 1.46 -13.53 0.26
N LEU A 94 0.50 -12.66 0.58
CA LEU A 94 -0.66 -12.39 -0.26
C LEU A 94 -0.25 -11.91 -1.66
N SER A 95 0.72 -10.98 -1.74
CA SER A 95 1.18 -10.49 -3.04
C SER A 95 1.79 -11.57 -3.91
N LYS A 96 2.52 -12.52 -3.31
CA LYS A 96 3.07 -13.68 -4.03
C LYS A 96 1.94 -14.60 -4.51
N THR A 97 1.07 -15.02 -3.60
CA THR A 97 -0.04 -15.94 -3.90
C THR A 97 -0.93 -15.40 -5.01
N LEU A 98 -1.29 -14.12 -4.94
CA LEU A 98 -2.14 -13.48 -5.94
C LEU A 98 -1.48 -13.34 -7.32
N ARG A 99 -0.19 -13.01 -7.36
CA ARG A 99 0.55 -12.95 -8.63
C ARG A 99 0.71 -14.35 -9.25
N GLU A 100 0.93 -15.37 -8.44
CA GLU A 100 0.97 -16.77 -8.89
C GLU A 100 -0.40 -17.24 -9.41
N ALA A 101 -1.49 -16.72 -8.88
CA ALA A 101 -2.86 -16.92 -9.39
C ALA A 101 -3.20 -16.05 -10.63
N GLY A 102 -2.27 -15.20 -11.09
CA GLY A 102 -2.44 -14.39 -12.30
C GLY A 102 -3.01 -12.99 -12.09
N HIS A 103 -3.25 -12.56 -10.85
CA HIS A 103 -3.72 -11.21 -10.57
C HIS A 103 -2.61 -10.16 -10.70
N ASN A 104 -3.00 -8.96 -11.14
CA ASN A 104 -2.15 -7.78 -11.08
C ASN A 104 -2.19 -7.16 -9.68
N VAL A 105 -1.05 -7.06 -9.00
CA VAL A 105 -0.97 -6.62 -7.59
C VAL A 105 0.00 -5.47 -7.42
N ILE A 106 -0.49 -4.37 -6.84
CA ILE A 106 0.31 -3.19 -6.50
C ILE A 106 0.37 -2.94 -4.99
N GLU A 107 1.51 -2.44 -4.54
CA GLU A 107 1.65 -1.86 -3.21
C GLU A 107 1.07 -0.44 -3.23
N VAL A 108 0.21 -0.13 -2.26
CA VAL A 108 -0.29 1.25 -2.05
C VAL A 108 0.10 1.75 -0.67
N TYR A 109 0.45 3.04 -0.60
CA TYR A 109 0.68 3.74 0.65
C TYR A 109 -0.34 4.88 0.76
N PRO A 110 -1.51 4.66 1.41
CA PRO A 110 -2.61 5.61 1.41
C PRO A 110 -2.24 7.03 1.87
N HIS A 111 -1.27 7.15 2.77
CA HIS A 111 -0.75 8.44 3.20
C HIS A 111 -0.04 9.18 2.07
N ALA A 112 0.85 8.53 1.31
CA ALA A 112 1.48 9.15 0.14
C ALA A 112 0.47 9.48 -0.94
N THR A 113 -0.49 8.60 -1.22
CA THR A 113 -1.59 8.88 -2.17
C THR A 113 -2.35 10.14 -1.78
N LYS A 114 -2.71 10.28 -0.51
CA LYS A 114 -3.35 11.49 0.01
C LYS A 114 -2.47 12.72 -0.21
N MET A 115 -1.20 12.66 0.19
CA MET A 115 -0.28 13.79 0.10
C MET A 115 -0.05 14.24 -1.34
N LEU A 116 0.07 13.31 -2.28
CA LEU A 116 0.30 13.62 -3.69
C LEU A 116 -0.93 14.20 -4.39
N LEU A 117 -2.12 13.66 -4.10
CA LEU A 117 -3.35 14.10 -4.77
C LEU A 117 -3.97 15.36 -4.14
N PHE A 118 -3.79 15.54 -2.84
CA PHE A 118 -4.56 16.51 -2.06
C PHE A 118 -3.71 17.41 -1.15
N GLY A 119 -2.40 17.16 -1.06
CA GLY A 119 -1.51 17.93 -0.18
C GLY A 119 -1.75 17.69 1.32
N ASP A 120 -1.16 18.55 2.15
CA ASP A 120 -1.21 18.51 3.61
C ASP A 120 -2.41 19.26 4.21
N LYS A 121 -3.06 20.11 3.42
CA LYS A 121 -4.19 20.98 3.84
C LYS A 121 -5.58 20.39 3.61
N VAL A 122 -5.68 19.07 3.46
CA VAL A 122 -6.98 18.40 3.26
C VAL A 122 -7.90 18.67 4.44
N PRO A 123 -9.16 19.09 4.21
CA PRO A 123 -10.14 19.27 5.28
C PRO A 123 -10.35 17.98 6.09
N PRO A 124 -10.76 18.07 7.37
CA PRO A 124 -11.00 16.91 8.22
C PRO A 124 -11.92 15.88 7.57
N LYS A 125 -11.56 14.59 7.69
CA LYS A 125 -12.21 13.46 7.00
C LYS A 125 -13.73 13.38 7.19
N ASN A 126 -14.23 13.86 8.33
CA ASN A 126 -15.65 13.78 8.70
C ASN A 126 -16.44 15.06 8.37
N SER A 127 -15.97 15.87 7.41
CA SER A 127 -16.64 17.09 6.98
C SER A 127 -17.15 16.95 5.55
N ALA A 128 -18.37 17.44 5.28
CA ALA A 128 -18.92 17.52 3.92
C ALA A 128 -17.98 18.30 2.97
N VAL A 129 -17.26 19.28 3.52
CA VAL A 129 -16.24 20.07 2.82
C VAL A 129 -15.10 19.21 2.29
N SER A 130 -14.72 18.14 2.99
CA SER A 130 -13.65 17.22 2.57
C SER A 130 -14.01 16.48 1.28
N VAL A 131 -15.26 16.03 1.14
CA VAL A 131 -15.74 15.34 -0.06
C VAL A 131 -15.70 16.26 -1.27
N SER A 132 -16.27 17.47 -1.16
CA SER A 132 -16.25 18.45 -2.23
C SER A 132 -14.83 18.85 -2.62
N TYR A 133 -13.94 19.02 -1.63
CA TYR A 133 -12.52 19.30 -1.86
C TYR A 133 -11.84 18.19 -2.67
N MET A 134 -12.03 16.92 -2.28
CA MET A 134 -11.45 15.77 -2.97
C MET A 134 -11.96 15.66 -4.41
N ILE A 135 -13.28 15.79 -4.64
CA ILE A 135 -13.87 15.75 -5.99
C ILE A 135 -13.28 16.86 -6.87
N GLY A 136 -13.15 18.07 -6.33
CA GLY A 136 -12.57 19.21 -7.05
C GLY A 136 -11.10 19.01 -7.43
N HIS A 137 -10.30 18.32 -6.60
CA HIS A 137 -8.89 18.04 -6.88
C HIS A 137 -8.68 16.83 -7.80
N LEU A 138 -9.58 15.82 -7.76
CA LEU A 138 -9.49 14.66 -8.63
C LEU A 138 -9.95 14.96 -10.05
N THR A 139 -10.97 15.80 -10.23
CA THR A 139 -11.60 16.04 -11.53
C THR A 139 -10.59 16.45 -12.62
N PRO A 140 -9.65 17.40 -12.39
CA PRO A 140 -8.66 17.80 -13.38
C PRO A 140 -7.60 16.73 -13.71
N LEU A 141 -7.43 15.71 -12.88
CA LEU A 141 -6.42 14.67 -13.05
C LEU A 141 -6.89 13.49 -13.92
N VAL A 142 -8.20 13.39 -14.15
CA VAL A 142 -8.84 12.25 -14.84
C VAL A 142 -9.66 12.69 -16.08
N SER A 143 -9.57 13.96 -16.45
CA SER A 143 -10.19 14.58 -17.62
C SER A 143 -9.15 14.82 -18.71
#